data_AF-A0A0F9J460-F1
#
_entry.id   AF-A0A0F9J460-F1
#
_cell.length_a   1.000
_cell.length_b   1.000
_cell.length_c   1.000
_cell.angle_alpha   90.00
_cell.angle_beta   90.00
_cell.angle_gamma   90.00
#
_symmetry.space_group_name_H-M   'P 1'
#
loop_
_entity.id
_entity.type
_entity.pdbx_description
1 polymer ?
#
loop_
_entity_poly.entity_id
_entity_poly.type
_entity_poly.pdbx_seq_one_letter_code
_entity_poly.pdbx_strand_id
1 'polypeptide(L)' 'MLEINKIYHGDCLELMKGLPDKSVDLVVTDPPYNMNYSGRGKVNSFENFKNDDLDEEEHSEWFDSILKE' A
#
# COMPACT_ATOMS: atom_id res chain seq x y z
N MET A 1 1.62 0.93 -21.68
CA MET A 1 2.46 -0.04 -20.92
C MET A 1 3.48 0.76 -20.14
N LEU A 2 3.69 0.38 -18.89
CA LEU A 2 4.73 0.96 -18.05
C LEU A 2 6.12 0.51 -18.57
N GLU A 3 7.06 1.44 -18.68
CA GLU A 3 8.48 1.20 -18.93
C GLU A 3 9.15 0.54 -17.71
N ILE A 4 10.03 -0.45 -17.96
CA ILE A 4 10.87 -1.11 -16.95
C ILE A 4 11.97 -0.15 -16.45
N ASN A 5 12.40 -0.31 -15.20
CA ASN A 5 13.44 0.50 -14.54
C ASN A 5 13.06 1.99 -14.37
N LYS A 6 11.76 2.26 -14.22
CA LYS A 6 11.21 3.60 -13.99
C LYS A 6 10.32 3.59 -12.75
N ILE A 7 10.47 4.60 -11.89
CA ILE A 7 9.61 4.81 -10.73
C ILE A 7 8.40 5.62 -11.18
N TYR A 8 7.22 5.17 -10.78
CA TYR A 8 5.95 5.83 -11.07
C TYR A 8 5.37 6.41 -9.78
N HIS A 9 4.85 7.63 -9.86
CA HIS A 9 4.12 8.28 -8.78
C HIS A 9 2.62 8.26 -9.11
N GLY A 10 1.83 7.60 -8.28
CA GLY A 10 0.38 7.47 -8.45
C GLY A 10 -0.19 6.36 -7.57
N ASP A 11 -1.50 6.17 -7.67
CA ASP A 11 -2.23 5.07 -7.02
C ASP A 11 -1.76 3.72 -7.58
N CYS A 12 -1.44 2.76 -6.70
CA CYS A 12 -0.89 1.48 -7.12
C CYS A 12 -1.92 0.61 -7.86
N LEU A 13 -3.21 0.66 -7.51
CA LEU A 13 -4.27 -0.10 -8.16
C LEU A 13 -4.48 0.40 -9.59
N GLU A 14 -4.46 1.72 -9.79
CA GLU A 14 -4.59 2.31 -11.12
C GLU A 14 -3.36 2.08 -12.01
N LEU A 15 -2.16 2.17 -11.44
CA LEU A 15 -0.92 1.93 -12.20
C LEU A 15 -0.77 0.45 -12.60
N MET A 16 -1.12 -0.48 -11.70
CA MET A 16 -1.00 -1.92 -11.96
C MET A 16 -1.91 -2.38 -13.11
N LYS A 17 -3.04 -1.72 -13.36
CA LYS A 17 -3.90 -1.97 -14.55
C LYS A 17 -3.17 -1.76 -15.88
N GLY A 18 -2.05 -1.00 -15.88
CA GLY A 18 -1.21 -0.78 -17.06
C GLY A 18 -0.11 -1.82 -17.30
N LEU A 19 0.04 -2.79 -16.41
CA LEU A 19 0.98 -3.91 -16.55
C LEU A 19 0.36 -5.04 -17.39
N PRO A 20 1.12 -5.71 -18.26
CA PRO A 20 0.64 -6.90 -18.94
C PRO A 20 0.39 -8.06 -17.96
N ASP A 21 -0.62 -8.87 -18.23
CA ASP A 21 -0.89 -10.08 -17.44
C ASP A 21 0.34 -11.00 -17.36
N LYS A 22 0.57 -11.60 -16.18
CA LYS A 22 1.65 -12.58 -15.93
C LYS A 22 3.05 -12.06 -16.29
N SER A 23 3.29 -10.75 -16.19
CA SER A 23 4.58 -10.12 -16.53
C SER A 23 5.53 -9.92 -15.34
N VAL A 24 5.10 -10.26 -14.13
CA VAL A 24 5.87 -10.06 -12.88
C VAL A 24 6.17 -11.40 -12.23
N ASP A 25 7.46 -11.69 -12.03
CA ASP A 25 7.93 -12.95 -11.42
C ASP A 25 7.88 -12.91 -9.87
N LEU A 26 8.09 -11.73 -9.27
CA LEU A 26 8.13 -11.51 -7.82
C LEU A 26 7.53 -10.15 -7.48
N VAL A 27 6.71 -10.13 -6.44
CA VAL A 27 6.18 -8.90 -5.84
C VAL A 27 6.78 -8.73 -4.45
N VAL A 28 7.38 -7.57 -4.19
CA VAL A 28 7.80 -7.13 -2.85
C VAL A 28 6.98 -5.90 -2.52
N THR A 29 6.22 -5.95 -1.42
CA THR A 29 5.28 -4.90 -1.04
C THR A 29 5.29 -4.68 0.47
N ASP A 30 4.98 -3.45 0.88
CA ASP A 30 4.80 -2.97 2.25
C ASP A 30 3.54 -2.08 2.25
N PRO A 31 2.33 -2.68 2.18
CA PRO A 31 1.08 -1.94 2.10
C PRO A 31 0.73 -1.27 3.43
N PRO A 32 -0.23 -0.32 3.45
CA PRO A 32 -0.79 0.18 4.70
C PRO A 32 -1.38 -0.98 5.52
N TYR A 33 -1.09 -1.00 6.82
CA TYR A 33 -1.53 -2.05 7.73
C TYR A 33 -2.59 -1.58 8.72
N ASN A 34 -2.84 -0.27 8.78
CA ASN A 34 -3.69 0.38 9.74
C ASN A 34 -3.41 -0.06 11.19
N MET A 35 -2.14 -0.35 11.46
CA MET A 35 -1.67 -0.81 12.76
C MET A 35 -1.00 0.37 13.46
N ASN A 36 -1.50 0.70 14.65
CA ASN A 36 -0.80 1.59 15.56
C ASN A 36 0.52 0.94 16.00
N TYR A 37 1.59 1.15 15.21
CA TYR A 37 2.96 0.70 15.47
C TYR A 37 3.54 1.39 16.72
N SER A 38 3.00 1.06 17.89
CA SER A 38 3.56 1.38 19.19
C SER A 38 4.58 0.30 19.58
N GLY A 39 5.65 0.21 18.81
CA GLY A 39 6.69 -0.77 19.03
C GLY A 39 7.26 -0.67 20.45
N ARG A 40 7.29 -1.79 21.18
CA ARG A 40 8.19 -2.03 22.32
C ARG A 40 9.64 -1.90 21.84
N GLY A 41 10.14 -0.68 21.81
CA GLY A 41 11.47 -0.37 21.31
C GLY A 41 11.47 1.05 20.80
N LYS A 42 11.85 1.98 21.68
CA LYS A 42 12.00 3.41 21.39
C LYS A 42 12.56 3.62 19.98
N VAL A 43 11.76 4.23 19.12
CA VAL A 43 12.30 5.07 18.06
C VAL A 43 11.48 6.35 18.01
N ASN A 44 11.92 7.35 18.77
CA ASN A 44 11.44 8.73 18.72
C ASN A 44 11.79 9.41 17.37
N SER A 45 11.62 8.74 16.23
CA SER A 45 11.97 9.32 14.93
C SER A 45 11.19 8.82 13.72
N PHE A 46 10.21 7.94 13.88
CA PHE A 46 9.18 7.82 12.85
C PHE A 46 8.10 8.82 13.25
N GLU A 47 8.00 9.95 12.53
CA GLU A 47 6.69 10.59 12.42
C GLU A 47 5.71 9.46 12.12
N ASN A 48 4.63 9.32 12.91
CA ASN A 48 3.57 8.33 12.68
C ASN A 48 3.40 8.15 11.17
N PHE A 49 3.50 6.92 10.66
CA PHE A 49 3.35 6.63 9.24
C PHE A 49 2.14 7.41 8.73
N LYS A 50 2.38 8.40 7.87
CA LYS A 50 1.33 9.37 7.53
C LYS A 50 0.23 8.65 6.78
N ASN A 51 -1.00 8.80 7.25
CA ASN A 51 -2.21 8.24 6.66
C ASN A 51 -2.32 6.71 6.75
N ASP A 52 -1.73 6.07 7.77
CA ASP A 52 -1.91 4.64 8.10
C ASP A 52 -2.65 4.47 9.46
N ASP A 53 -3.65 5.32 9.66
CA ASP A 53 -4.40 5.50 10.90
C ASP A 53 -5.89 5.77 10.66
N LEU A 54 -6.45 5.21 9.57
CA LEU A 54 -7.88 5.22 9.29
C LEU A 54 -8.66 4.65 10.48
N ASP A 55 -9.87 5.14 10.69
CA ASP A 55 -10.74 4.49 11.65
C ASP A 55 -11.09 3.06 11.19
N GLU A 56 -11.49 2.21 12.13
CA GLU A 56 -11.69 0.78 11.87
C GLU A 56 -12.79 0.53 10.82
N GLU A 57 -13.83 1.36 10.79
CA GLU A 57 -14.94 1.28 9.84
C GLU A 57 -14.47 1.70 8.45
N GLU A 58 -13.80 2.87 8.33
CA GLU A 58 -13.20 3.37 7.09
C GLU A 58 -12.18 2.37 6.50
N HIS A 59 -11.30 1.83 7.33
CA HIS A 59 -10.31 0.84 6.89
C HIS A 59 -11.00 -0.44 6.39
N SER A 60 -12.02 -0.92 7.11
CA SER A 60 -12.77 -2.10 6.68
C SER A 60 -13.51 -1.86 5.37
N GLU A 61 -14.16 -0.71 5.20
CA GLU A 61 -14.86 -0.35 3.97
C GLU A 61 -13.91 -0.24 2.77
N TRP A 62 -12.76 0.41 2.97
CA TRP A 62 -11.72 0.51 1.96
C TRP A 62 -11.19 -0.88 1.58
N PHE A 63 -10.85 -1.71 2.58
CA PHE A 63 -10.34 -3.06 2.35
C PHE A 63 -11.38 -3.94 1.61
N ASP A 64 -12.65 -3.80 1.93
CA ASP A 64 -13.74 -4.47 1.24
C ASP A 64 -13.90 -4.00 -0.21
N SER A 65 -13.66 -2.71 -0.47
CA SER A 65 -13.76 -2.15 -1.82
C SER A 65 -12.69 -2.69 -2.76
N ILE A 66 -11.46 -2.91 -2.24
CA ILE A 66 -10.32 -3.41 -3.02
C ILE A 66 -10.37 -4.92 -3.24
N LEU A 67 -10.95 -5.71 -2.31
CA LEU A 67 -11.04 -7.17 -2.45
C LEU A 67 -12.17 -7.64 -3.36
N LYS A 68 -13.12 -6.78 -3.69
CA LYS A 68 -14.27 -7.09 -4.55
C LYS A 68 -14.03 -6.77 -6.03
N GLU A 69 -12.88 -6.19 -6.39
CA GLU A 69 -12.40 -6.13 -7.79
C GLU A 69 -11.96 -7.50 -8.30
#